data_AF-A0A359H8F5-F1
#
_entry.id   AF-A0A359H8F5-F1
#
_cell.length_a   1.000
_cell.length_b   1.000
_cell.length_c   1.000
_cell.angle_alpha   90.00
_cell.angle_beta   90.00
_cell.angle_gamma   90.00
#
_symmetry.space_group_name_H-M   'P 1'
#
loop_
_entity.id
_entity.type
_entity.pdbx_description
1 polymer ?
#
loop_
_entity_poly.entity_id
_entity_poly.type
_entity_poly.pdbx_seq_one_letter_code
_entity_poly.pdbx_strand_id
1 'polypeptide(L)'
;MVKMVPQSAQAAFPWYSLGYCEGRRRIKWRCPSACGKVPECLNKCSPSKYERVVYNKPEWDLRLFSKTPRNSKAWKKVYARRSASERTNKRQKIDYRLERIRARSKRRIFWRLTLGAINQHLDAWVNQSRVTLAEIIGIKQAA
;
A
#
# COMPACT_ATOMS: atom_id res chain seq x y z
N MET A 1 22.48 17.19 -13.65
CA MET A 1 23.34 16.32 -12.83
C MET A 1 23.36 16.84 -11.39
N VAL A 2 22.26 16.64 -10.63
CA VAL A 2 22.26 16.84 -9.17
C VAL A 2 22.33 15.43 -8.58
N LYS A 3 23.45 15.15 -7.94
CA LYS A 3 23.79 13.81 -7.46
C LYS A 3 22.68 13.30 -6.55
N MET A 4 22.02 12.24 -7.03
CA MET A 4 21.18 11.34 -6.26
C MET A 4 21.92 10.95 -4.98
N VAL A 5 21.24 11.00 -3.82
CA VAL A 5 21.75 10.27 -2.66
C VAL A 5 21.58 8.78 -2.98
N PRO A 6 22.68 8.00 -3.01
CA PRO A 6 22.65 6.62 -3.47
C PRO A 6 21.81 5.75 -2.53
N GLN A 7 21.09 4.81 -3.15
CA GLN A 7 20.23 3.81 -2.51
C GLN A 7 20.98 2.74 -1.69
N SER A 8 22.29 2.87 -1.43
CA SER A 8 23.10 1.77 -0.86
C SER A 8 23.42 1.86 0.63
N ALA A 9 22.86 2.80 1.39
CA ALA A 9 23.01 2.83 2.85
C ALA A 9 21.65 2.77 3.56
N GLN A 10 20.84 1.78 3.17
CA GLN A 10 19.60 1.38 3.82
C GLN A 10 19.85 0.35 4.95
N ALA A 11 21.00 0.45 5.62
CA ALA A 11 21.27 -0.28 6.84
C ALA A 11 20.98 0.60 8.07
N ALA A 12 19.75 0.44 8.58
CA ALA A 12 19.48 0.32 10.01
C ALA A 12 19.51 1.55 10.95
N PHE A 13 19.39 2.81 10.50
CA PHE A 13 18.91 3.88 11.40
C PHE A 13 17.82 4.78 10.79
N PRO A 14 16.62 4.87 11.41
CA PRO A 14 15.49 5.60 10.87
C PRO A 14 15.65 7.09 11.18
N TRP A 15 15.82 7.93 10.17
CA TRP A 15 15.68 9.39 10.32
C TRP A 15 14.49 9.74 11.21
N TYR A 16 14.70 10.56 12.24
CA TYR A 16 13.63 10.97 13.15
C TYR A 16 12.80 12.06 12.48
N SER A 17 11.49 11.82 12.37
CA SER A 17 10.55 12.82 11.86
C SER A 17 10.29 13.88 12.94
N LEU A 18 10.58 15.14 12.63
CA LEU A 18 10.14 16.28 13.46
C LEU A 18 8.76 16.80 13.05
N GLY A 19 8.08 16.13 12.10
CA GLY A 19 6.77 16.51 11.64
C GLY A 19 6.76 17.48 10.45
N TYR A 20 5.58 18.04 10.20
CA TYR A 20 5.29 18.90 9.06
C TYR A 20 5.52 20.37 9.41
N CYS A 21 6.39 21.04 8.64
CA CYS A 21 6.58 22.48 8.73
C CYS A 21 5.57 23.18 7.81
N GLU A 22 4.52 23.75 8.41
CA GLU A 22 3.40 24.37 7.69
C GLU A 22 3.84 25.55 6.81
N GLY A 23 4.61 26.50 7.36
CA GLY A 23 5.07 27.68 6.62
C GLY A 23 5.97 27.40 5.42
N ARG A 24 6.54 26.19 5.30
CA ARG A 24 7.39 25.79 4.16
C ARG A 24 6.92 24.52 3.46
N ARG A 25 5.69 24.06 3.77
CA ARG A 25 5.01 22.87 3.23
C ARG A 25 5.93 21.66 3.05
N ARG A 26 6.71 21.34 4.08
CA ARG A 26 7.74 20.29 4.01
C ARG A 26 7.85 19.51 5.30
N ILE A 27 8.16 18.23 5.20
CA ILE A 27 8.44 17.36 6.34
C ILE A 27 9.93 17.47 6.68
N LYS A 28 10.22 17.69 7.96
CA LYS A 28 11.58 17.83 8.47
C LYS A 28 12.06 16.52 9.09
N TRP A 29 13.23 16.08 8.68
CA TRP A 29 13.90 14.88 9.16
C TRP A 29 15.24 15.25 9.77
N ARG A 30 15.57 14.64 10.91
CA ARG A 30 16.90 14.78 11.53
C ARG A 30 17.51 13.43 11.87
N CYS A 31 18.81 13.48 12.10
CA CYS A 31 19.51 12.41 12.78
C CYS A 31 18.83 12.09 14.14
N PRO A 32 18.56 10.80 14.43
CA PRO A 32 18.05 10.37 15.74
C PRO A 32 18.97 10.69 16.92
N SER A 33 20.29 10.73 16.70
CA SER A 33 21.30 11.05 17.72
C SER A 33 21.13 12.49 18.22
N ALA A 34 21.07 13.48 17.33
CA ALA A 34 20.71 14.87 17.68
C ALA A 34 19.36 15.02 18.38
N CYS A 35 18.45 14.07 18.20
CA CYS A 35 17.13 14.06 18.84
C CYS A 35 17.07 13.23 20.13
N GLY A 36 18.21 12.70 20.60
CA GLY A 36 18.30 11.88 21.81
C GLY A 36 17.55 10.56 21.73
N LYS A 37 17.28 10.04 20.52
CA LYS A 37 16.56 8.77 20.30
C LYS A 37 17.49 7.57 20.19
N VAL A 38 18.75 7.80 19.84
CA VAL A 38 19.80 6.79 19.70
C VAL A 38 21.08 7.38 20.29
N PRO A 39 21.91 6.61 20.99
CA PRO A 39 23.11 7.12 21.66
C PRO A 39 24.18 7.63 20.69
N GLU A 40 24.33 7.02 19.51
CA GLU A 40 25.36 7.39 18.55
C GLU A 40 24.82 7.54 17.11
N CYS A 41 25.34 8.53 16.38
CA CYS A 41 25.08 8.69 14.95
C CYS A 41 25.98 7.71 14.17
N LEU A 42 25.38 6.69 13.54
CA LEU A 42 26.11 5.66 12.77
C LEU A 42 26.95 6.25 11.61
N ASN A 43 26.51 7.36 11.05
CA ASN A 43 27.19 8.04 9.94
C ASN A 43 27.62 9.43 10.39
N LYS A 44 28.75 9.54 11.11
CA LYS A 44 29.40 10.79 11.57
C LYS A 44 28.72 12.04 10.99
N CYS A 45 27.71 12.50 11.73
CA CYS A 45 26.82 13.54 11.27
C CYS A 45 27.58 14.87 11.10
N SER A 46 27.02 15.84 10.38
CA SER A 46 27.69 17.14 10.18
C SER A 46 28.07 17.80 11.51
N PRO A 47 29.18 18.57 11.59
CA PRO A 47 29.69 19.15 12.84
C PRO A 47 28.82 20.25 13.46
N SER A 48 27.68 20.60 12.85
CA SER A 48 26.78 21.62 13.38
C SER A 48 26.02 21.10 14.61
N LYS A 49 25.73 22.00 15.58
CA LYS A 49 24.88 21.72 16.76
C LYS A 49 23.49 21.15 16.38
N TYR A 50 23.01 21.45 15.18
CA TYR A 50 21.72 20.98 14.67
C TYR A 50 21.81 19.66 13.89
N GLU A 51 23.02 19.15 13.65
CA GLU A 51 23.36 17.99 12.82
C GLU A 51 22.74 18.03 11.40
N ARG A 52 22.77 16.91 10.67
CA ARG A 52 22.20 16.80 9.33
C ARG A 52 20.67 16.87 9.41
N VAL A 53 20.09 17.79 8.64
CA VAL A 53 18.63 17.94 8.47
C VAL A 53 18.29 17.67 7.00
N VAL A 54 17.28 16.82 6.76
CA VAL A 54 16.74 16.57 5.42
C VAL A 54 15.32 17.12 5.38
N TYR A 55 15.02 17.91 4.34
CA TYR A 55 13.68 18.44 4.11
C TYR A 55 13.07 17.75 2.89
N ASN A 56 11.85 17.27 3.05
CA ASN A 56 11.13 16.61 1.96
C ASN A 56 9.80 17.31 1.72
N LYS A 57 9.52 17.68 0.46
CA LYS A 57 8.22 18.22 0.06
C LYS A 57 7.26 17.07 -0.25
N PRO A 58 6.04 17.02 0.33
CA PRO A 58 5.06 15.97 0.04
C PRO A 58 4.65 15.90 -1.44
N GLU A 59 4.75 17.02 -2.16
CA GLU A 59 4.41 17.16 -3.58
C GLU A 59 5.35 16.37 -4.51
N TRP A 60 6.54 16.00 -4.05
CA TRP A 60 7.56 15.41 -4.93
C TRP A 60 7.28 13.95 -5.29
N ASP A 61 6.84 13.15 -4.31
CA ASP A 61 6.42 11.77 -4.56
C ASP A 61 5.51 11.27 -3.43
N LEU A 62 4.25 11.01 -3.77
CA LEU A 62 3.26 10.45 -2.83
C LEU A 62 3.65 9.04 -2.34
N ARG A 63 4.48 8.30 -3.08
CA ARG A 63 5.00 6.98 -2.65
C ARG A 63 6.01 7.10 -1.51
N LEU A 64 6.70 8.24 -1.41
CA LEU A 64 7.61 8.56 -0.33
C LEU A 64 6.85 9.14 0.88
N PHE A 65 5.72 9.83 0.66
CA PHE A 65 4.96 10.54 1.69
C PHE A 65 3.45 10.26 1.61
N SER A 66 3.04 9.06 2.04
CA SER A 66 1.61 8.75 2.18
C SER A 66 0.99 9.51 3.36
N LYS A 67 -0.28 9.92 3.23
CA LYS A 67 -1.06 10.56 4.32
C LYS A 67 -0.97 9.76 5.63
N THR A 68 -0.97 8.44 5.54
CA THR A 68 -0.67 7.56 6.67
C THR A 68 0.84 7.32 6.74
N PRO A 69 1.51 7.61 7.87
CA PRO A 69 2.95 7.41 7.98
C PRO A 69 3.32 5.94 7.81
N ARG A 70 4.33 5.66 6.98
CA ARG A 70 4.83 4.30 6.71
C ARG A 70 5.31 3.64 8.01
N ASN A 71 5.09 2.33 8.16
CA ASN A 71 5.36 1.56 9.38
C ASN A 71 4.54 1.92 10.63
N SER A 72 3.63 2.89 10.59
CA SER A 72 2.68 3.12 11.68
C SER A 72 1.71 1.94 11.85
N LYS A 73 1.07 1.82 13.02
CA LYS A 73 0.04 0.78 13.26
C LYS A 73 -1.09 0.85 12.24
N ALA A 74 -1.56 2.07 11.93
CA ALA A 74 -2.58 2.31 10.91
C ALA A 74 -2.12 1.88 9.51
N TRP A 75 -0.89 2.23 9.13
CA TRP A 75 -0.32 1.81 7.85
C TRP A 75 -0.19 0.29 7.75
N LYS A 76 0.32 -0.39 8.80
CA LYS A 76 0.43 -1.85 8.83
C LYS A 76 -0.93 -2.53 8.65
N LYS A 77 -1.98 -2.02 9.32
CA LYS A 77 -3.36 -2.53 9.17
C LYS A 77 -3.90 -2.39 7.74
N VAL A 78 -3.63 -1.26 7.07
CA VAL A 78 -4.04 -1.05 5.68
C VAL A 78 -3.19 -1.90 4.73
N TYR A 79 -1.88 -1.91 4.91
CA TYR A 79 -0.94 -2.63 4.07
C TYR A 79 -1.16 -4.15 4.11
N ALA A 80 -1.57 -4.71 5.26
CA ALA A 80 -1.95 -6.11 5.38
C ALA A 80 -3.08 -6.52 4.41
N ARG A 81 -3.97 -5.59 4.02
CA ARG A 81 -5.04 -5.86 3.07
C ARG A 81 -4.57 -5.96 1.62
N ARG A 82 -3.32 -5.61 1.31
CA ARG A 82 -2.79 -5.65 -0.07
C ARG A 82 -2.87 -7.05 -0.70
N SER A 83 -2.75 -8.10 0.12
CA SER A 83 -2.83 -9.49 -0.35
C SER A 83 -4.22 -9.83 -0.91
N ALA A 84 -5.25 -9.05 -0.58
CA ALA A 84 -6.58 -9.20 -1.17
C ALA A 84 -6.56 -8.95 -2.68
N SER A 85 -5.83 -7.93 -3.17
CA SER A 85 -5.75 -7.68 -4.62
C SER A 85 -4.99 -8.78 -5.36
N GLU A 86 -3.95 -9.35 -4.76
CA GLU A 86 -3.22 -10.49 -5.31
C GLU A 86 -4.10 -11.75 -5.39
N ARG A 87 -4.91 -12.01 -4.35
CA ARG A 87 -5.90 -13.10 -4.35
C ARG A 87 -6.98 -12.90 -5.41
N THR A 88 -7.51 -11.69 -5.56
CA THR A 88 -8.44 -11.35 -6.65
C THR A 88 -7.81 -11.58 -8.01
N ASN A 89 -6.56 -11.14 -8.22
CA ASN A 89 -5.85 -11.34 -9.48
C ASN A 89 -5.62 -12.82 -9.79
N LYS A 90 -5.22 -13.63 -8.79
CA LYS A 90 -5.11 -15.09 -8.94
C LYS A 90 -6.44 -15.69 -9.38
N ARG A 91 -7.55 -15.29 -8.74
CA ARG A 91 -8.88 -15.81 -9.03
C ARG A 91 -9.38 -15.42 -10.42
N GLN A 92 -9.08 -14.22 -10.89
CA GLN A 92 -9.35 -13.82 -12.27
C GLN A 92 -8.52 -14.61 -13.29
N LYS A 93 -7.20 -14.67 -13.08
CA LYS A 93 -6.27 -15.25 -14.05
C LYS A 93 -6.36 -16.78 -14.13
N ILE A 94 -6.36 -17.42 -12.97
CA ILE A 94 -6.26 -18.88 -12.83
C ILE A 94 -7.64 -19.50 -12.68
N ASP A 95 -8.43 -19.11 -11.67
CA ASP A 95 -9.67 -19.81 -11.32
C ASP A 95 -10.75 -19.59 -12.41
N TYR A 96 -10.93 -18.34 -12.88
CA TYR A 96 -11.77 -18.04 -14.06
C TYR A 96 -11.06 -18.25 -15.40
N ARG A 97 -9.83 -18.79 -15.37
CA ARG A 97 -9.05 -19.22 -16.53
C ARG A 97 -8.87 -18.13 -17.59
N LEU A 98 -8.78 -16.86 -17.21
CA LEU A 98 -8.63 -15.74 -18.14
C LEU A 98 -7.45 -15.92 -19.10
N GLU A 99 -6.34 -16.48 -18.60
CA GLU A 99 -5.13 -16.72 -19.40
C GLU A 99 -5.31 -17.79 -20.48
N ARG A 100 -6.26 -18.71 -20.30
CA ARG A 100 -6.58 -19.76 -21.28
C ARG A 100 -7.58 -19.30 -22.35
N ILE A 101 -8.15 -18.10 -22.19
CA ILE A 101 -9.19 -17.61 -23.10
C ILE A 101 -8.55 -17.19 -24.42
N ARG A 102 -9.00 -17.80 -25.52
CA ARG A 102 -8.63 -17.40 -26.89
C ARG A 102 -9.46 -16.21 -27.38
N ALA A 103 -9.50 -15.12 -26.61
CA ALA A 103 -10.18 -13.88 -27.00
C ALA A 103 -9.15 -12.81 -27.35
N ARG A 104 -9.24 -12.24 -28.56
CA ARG A 104 -8.35 -11.17 -29.03
C ARG A 104 -8.91 -9.76 -28.81
N SER A 105 -10.23 -9.66 -28.59
CA SER A 105 -10.89 -8.36 -28.39
C SER A 105 -10.80 -7.91 -26.94
N LYS A 106 -10.28 -6.68 -26.74
CA LYS A 106 -10.25 -6.01 -25.43
C LYS A 106 -11.64 -5.94 -24.78
N ARG A 107 -12.70 -5.71 -25.58
CA ARG A 107 -14.08 -5.66 -25.08
C ARG A 107 -14.53 -6.99 -24.48
N ARG A 108 -14.22 -8.12 -25.12
CA ARG A 108 -14.59 -9.45 -24.60
C ARG A 108 -13.82 -9.80 -23.32
N ILE A 109 -12.53 -9.46 -23.26
CA ILE A 109 -11.71 -9.66 -22.07
C ILE A 109 -12.27 -8.80 -20.91
N PHE A 110 -12.59 -7.54 -21.18
CA PHE A 110 -13.19 -6.63 -20.20
C PHE A 110 -14.49 -7.18 -19.63
N TRP A 111 -15.44 -7.55 -20.48
CA TRP A 111 -16.72 -8.12 -20.02
C TRP A 111 -16.55 -9.35 -19.14
N ARG A 112 -15.61 -10.24 -19.48
CA ARG A 112 -15.33 -11.43 -18.68
C ARG A 112 -14.70 -11.11 -17.33
N LEU A 113 -13.77 -10.16 -17.28
CA LEU A 113 -13.19 -9.66 -16.03
C LEU A 113 -14.26 -9.06 -15.13
N THR A 114 -15.19 -8.28 -15.70
CA THR A 114 -16.31 -7.69 -14.95
C THR A 114 -17.23 -8.75 -14.37
N LEU A 115 -17.62 -9.75 -15.16
CA LEU A 115 -18.43 -10.87 -14.66
C LEU A 115 -17.70 -11.66 -13.57
N GLY A 116 -16.41 -11.91 -13.74
CA GLY A 116 -15.59 -12.54 -12.70
C GLY A 116 -15.55 -11.72 -11.42
N ALA A 117 -15.45 -10.38 -11.51
CA ALA A 117 -15.47 -9.50 -10.35
C ALA A 117 -16.83 -9.52 -9.63
N ILE A 118 -17.94 -9.49 -10.38
CA ILE A 118 -19.30 -9.63 -9.83
C ILE A 118 -19.43 -10.95 -9.06
N ASN A 119 -18.97 -12.06 -9.65
CA ASN A 119 -19.01 -13.36 -8.98
C ASN A 119 -18.18 -13.38 -7.68
N GLN A 120 -16.99 -12.75 -7.67
CA GLN A 120 -16.20 -12.64 -6.44
C GLN A 120 -16.93 -11.87 -5.34
N HIS A 121 -17.65 -10.80 -5.70
CA HIS A 121 -18.48 -10.07 -4.75
C HIS A 121 -19.67 -10.90 -4.28
N LEU A 122 -20.29 -11.67 -5.18
CA LEU A 122 -21.38 -12.58 -4.84
C LEU A 122 -20.91 -13.65 -3.84
N ASP A 123 -19.75 -14.28 -4.06
CA ASP A 123 -19.22 -15.26 -3.11
C ASP A 123 -18.90 -14.63 -1.75
N ALA A 124 -18.34 -13.41 -1.75
CA ALA A 124 -18.10 -12.68 -0.50
C ALA A 124 -19.40 -12.35 0.23
N TRP A 125 -20.45 -12.03 -0.52
CA TRP A 125 -21.79 -11.80 0.01
C TRP A 125 -22.40 -13.08 0.57
N VAL A 126 -22.37 -14.20 -0.15
CA VAL A 126 -22.87 -15.51 0.34
C VAL A 126 -22.18 -15.92 1.64
N ASN A 127 -20.86 -15.67 1.76
CA ASN A 127 -20.12 -15.97 2.99
C ASN A 127 -20.51 -15.10 4.19
N GLN A 128 -21.18 -13.96 3.96
CA GLN A 128 -21.61 -13.02 5.01
C GLN A 128 -23.13 -13.00 5.18
N SER A 129 -23.89 -13.46 4.19
CA SER A 129 -25.34 -13.38 4.18
C SER A 129 -25.93 -14.39 5.16
N ARG A 130 -26.95 -13.96 5.88
CA ARG A 130 -27.77 -14.83 6.74
C ARG A 130 -28.87 -15.56 5.97
N VAL A 131 -29.16 -15.04 4.77
CA VAL A 131 -30.15 -15.56 3.85
C VAL A 131 -29.46 -16.32 2.73
N THR A 132 -30.08 -17.41 2.31
CA THR A 132 -29.58 -18.19 1.18
C THR A 132 -30.06 -17.58 -0.14
N LEU A 133 -29.29 -17.75 -1.20
CA LEU A 133 -29.69 -17.26 -2.53
C LEU A 133 -31.00 -17.92 -3.00
N ALA A 134 -31.22 -19.18 -2.59
CA ALA A 134 -32.44 -19.94 -2.90
C ALA A 134 -33.70 -19.30 -2.28
N GLU A 135 -33.60 -18.81 -1.04
CA GLU A 135 -34.70 -18.07 -0.38
C GLU A 135 -35.05 -16.79 -1.13
N ILE A 136 -34.05 -16.04 -1.62
CA ILE A 136 -34.26 -14.78 -2.34
C ILE A 136 -34.92 -15.03 -3.70
N ILE A 137 -34.50 -16.08 -4.41
CA ILE A 137 -35.00 -16.40 -5.76
C ILE A 137 -36.34 -17.18 -5.67
N GLY A 138 -36.74 -17.63 -4.47
CA GLY A 138 -37.98 -18.38 -4.27
C GLY A 138 -37.91 -19.83 -4.78
N ILE A 139 -36.71 -20.40 -4.89
CA ILE A 139 -36.53 -21.80 -5.29
C ILE A 139 -36.67 -22.66 -4.05
N LYS A 140 -37.72 -23.50 -3.99
CA LYS A 140 -37.84 -24.53 -2.95
C LYS A 140 -36.67 -25.51 -3.11
N GLN A 141 -35.86 -25.66 -2.07
CA GLN A 141 -34.82 -26.70 -2.06
C GLN A 141 -35.52 -28.07 -2.21
N ALA A 142 -35.10 -28.86 -3.21
CA ALA A 142 -35.55 -30.23 -3.33
C ALA A 142 -35.01 -31.02 -2.13
N ALA A 143 -35.91 -31.71 -1.43
CA ALA A 143 -35.62 -32.56 -0.28
C ALA A 143 -34.69 -33.72 -0.65
#